data_AF-A0A960SY52-F1
#
_entry.id   AF-A0A960SY52-F1
#
_cell.length_a   1.000
_cell.length_b   1.000
_cell.length_c   1.000
_cell.angle_alpha   90.00
_cell.angle_beta   90.00
_cell.angle_gamma   90.00
#
_symmetry.space_group_name_H-M   'P 1'
#
loop_
_entity.id
_entity.type
_entity.pdbx_description
1 polymer ?
#
loop_
_entity_poly.entity_id
_entity_poly.type
_entity_poly.pdbx_seq_one_letter_code
_entity_poly.pdbx_strand_id
1 'polypeptide(L)'
;MSDPPQHDASSALISQRGKLCYRIVAAVTACCLGWLPARAAEPLLLDAPRVLRPDPAPGGAENVRYIAQPARNGTIDLTATNGFFDPCFQAGDQGPVLPGDKGLISASFGHLKASKGTGTARWHLWVPKKGRVRAAIHLNVPKEEEGTRWTVRFGNETKTFVANASEPADAQKQVLDFVVKQPGRITFTVDCSEHAPPPGTTIHFIRLDGPAISGASLLRDRWRPAAVHQRFDAPPECAAPDLWVFETRSVSETSSYSPLTTPFGYYGTSFDSDGRVPPGAGFNFSMWLASRGADHAPPVEKMPRILATGLKDASFSWFSHEGTGVKLRDAVAYPDGAERTIQAMRCSYEDGLVTYYGYFYNEASGRWVLFAAGRQPPKRGRAPDASRGLLRSTGSFCEVPGPPARQRSGDLVRLIKRRGWFIDRDRKAHPAVMQEPRRRKSSASAGTESIADVRSQRSYPILEEPGWFAMATGGIEQYLDGGAASDPITGATGLPPAPDYLSDGKIAQLFETPVGFGAVEVVDVSPNTATLDCRFTELGPNARAIVYYGKVDGLTYPAQEIKNGSAALREMFSPSRTWSHRSTPSAVRVGSNRIQLKDLQPETRYFFRVFVEHDHGKSWNFHTGILTTG
;
A
#
# COMPACT_ATOMS: atom_id res chain seq x y z
N MET A 1 -58.23 -0.65 42.68
CA MET A 1 -59.12 -0.99 41.55
C MET A 1 -58.27 -1.05 40.29
N SER A 2 -58.29 -2.08 39.47
CA SER A 2 -58.68 -3.50 39.66
C SER A 2 -58.55 -4.21 38.31
N ASP A 3 -57.69 -5.23 38.24
CA ASP A 3 -58.01 -6.63 37.89
C ASP A 3 -59.42 -7.00 37.37
N PRO A 4 -59.59 -8.16 36.69
CA PRO A 4 -58.63 -8.91 35.85
C PRO A 4 -59.26 -9.11 34.43
N PRO A 5 -59.88 -10.24 34.03
CA PRO A 5 -59.45 -11.65 33.85
C PRO A 5 -59.24 -11.98 32.34
N GLN A 6 -59.37 -13.18 31.72
CA GLN A 6 -59.72 -14.59 32.06
C GLN A 6 -58.91 -15.49 31.07
N HIS A 7 -58.33 -16.66 31.43
CA HIS A 7 -58.90 -18.04 31.32
C HIS A 7 -59.37 -18.48 29.90
N ASP A 8 -59.34 -19.76 29.49
CA ASP A 8 -58.63 -20.94 30.03
C ASP A 8 -58.49 -22.04 28.96
N ALA A 9 -57.69 -23.04 29.33
CA ALA A 9 -57.46 -24.35 28.76
C ALA A 9 -58.69 -25.23 28.40
N SER A 10 -58.47 -26.14 27.44
CA SER A 10 -59.02 -27.52 27.41
C SER A 10 -58.34 -28.32 26.26
N SER A 11 -58.14 -29.64 26.29
CA SER A 11 -58.06 -30.63 27.39
C SER A 11 -57.71 -32.02 26.82
N ALA A 12 -56.75 -32.74 27.43
CA ALA A 12 -56.65 -34.23 27.57
C ALA A 12 -56.78 -35.14 26.30
N LEU A 13 -56.43 -36.44 26.24
CA LEU A 13 -56.36 -37.54 27.21
C LEU A 13 -55.29 -38.62 26.83
N ILE A 14 -54.77 -39.35 27.85
CA ILE A 14 -54.47 -40.81 27.87
C ILE A 14 -53.35 -41.40 26.94
N SER A 15 -52.59 -42.45 27.30
CA SER A 15 -52.15 -43.03 28.60
C SER A 15 -51.11 -44.17 28.40
N GLN A 16 -50.10 -44.20 29.27
CA GLN A 16 -49.38 -45.36 29.84
C GLN A 16 -48.87 -46.60 29.05
N ARG A 17 -47.57 -46.89 29.34
CA ARG A 17 -46.93 -48.18 29.70
C ARG A 17 -46.66 -49.27 28.65
N GLY A 18 -45.37 -49.64 28.58
CA GLY A 18 -44.89 -50.94 28.07
C GLY A 18 -43.37 -51.07 28.18
N LYS A 19 -42.88 -51.92 29.11
CA LYS A 19 -41.46 -52.36 29.15
C LYS A 19 -41.37 -53.77 28.55
N LEU A 20 -40.16 -54.10 28.08
CA LEU A 20 -39.53 -55.44 28.03
C LEU A 20 -39.44 -56.15 26.66
N CYS A 21 -38.21 -56.55 26.31
CA CYS A 21 -37.77 -57.39 25.18
C CYS A 21 -38.04 -56.83 23.76
N TYR A 22 -37.17 -57.03 22.74
CA TYR A 22 -36.22 -58.13 22.51
C TYR A 22 -34.82 -57.66 22.05
N ARG A 23 -33.81 -58.52 22.29
CA ARG A 23 -32.53 -58.51 21.56
C ARG A 23 -32.72 -59.05 20.13
N ILE A 24 -31.68 -58.93 19.30
CA ILE A 24 -31.51 -59.52 17.94
C ILE A 24 -32.12 -58.68 16.80
N VAL A 25 -31.33 -57.72 16.30
CA VAL A 25 -30.84 -57.74 14.89
C VAL A 25 -29.38 -57.26 14.91
N ALA A 26 -28.46 -58.16 15.27
CA ALA A 26 -27.02 -57.94 15.21
C ALA A 26 -26.42 -58.77 14.05
N ALA A 27 -26.92 -58.51 12.85
CA ALA A 27 -26.47 -59.01 11.56
C ALA A 27 -27.14 -58.19 10.44
N VAL A 28 -26.63 -58.25 9.20
CA VAL A 28 -27.22 -57.60 7.99
C VAL A 28 -26.96 -56.08 7.82
N THR A 29 -25.90 -55.52 8.45
CA THR A 29 -25.28 -54.26 7.93
C THR A 29 -23.76 -54.28 8.00
N ALA A 30 -23.17 -55.45 7.75
CA ALA A 30 -21.71 -55.64 7.62
C ALA A 30 -21.23 -55.84 6.17
N CYS A 31 -22.14 -55.87 5.19
CA CYS A 31 -21.84 -56.17 3.78
C CYS A 31 -22.22 -55.03 2.82
N CYS A 32 -21.99 -53.77 3.23
CA CYS A 32 -21.96 -52.60 2.34
C CYS A 32 -20.85 -51.61 2.74
N LEU A 33 -19.77 -52.09 3.38
CA LEU A 33 -18.50 -51.36 3.45
C LEU A 33 -17.76 -51.48 2.10
N GLY A 34 -18.40 -50.99 1.04
CA GLY A 34 -17.69 -50.63 -0.17
C GLY A 34 -16.67 -49.55 0.18
N TRP A 35 -15.47 -49.66 -0.39
CA TRP A 35 -14.36 -48.74 -0.17
C TRP A 35 -14.81 -47.27 -0.13
N LEU A 36 -14.82 -46.67 1.06
CA LEU A 36 -14.57 -45.25 1.16
C LEU A 36 -13.10 -45.06 0.74
N PRO A 37 -12.80 -44.27 -0.31
CA PRO A 37 -11.41 -43.96 -0.62
C PRO A 37 -10.77 -43.34 0.62
N ALA A 38 -9.55 -43.76 0.93
CA ALA A 38 -8.81 -43.18 2.05
C ALA A 38 -8.79 -41.66 1.89
N ARG A 39 -9.28 -40.93 2.90
CA ARG A 39 -9.09 -39.47 2.94
C ARG A 39 -7.61 -39.19 2.74
N ALA A 40 -7.32 -38.20 1.88
CA ALA A 40 -5.95 -37.79 1.59
C ALA A 40 -5.14 -37.59 2.88
N ALA A 41 -3.83 -37.80 2.81
CA ALA A 41 -2.94 -37.50 3.93
C ALA A 41 -3.06 -36.00 4.29
N GLU A 42 -3.89 -35.68 5.29
CA GLU A 42 -4.17 -34.29 5.66
C GLU A 42 -2.89 -33.63 6.20
N PRO A 43 -2.63 -32.33 5.87
CA PRO A 43 -1.50 -31.61 6.40
C PRO A 43 -1.53 -31.50 7.93
N LEU A 44 -0.39 -31.70 8.57
CA LEU A 44 -0.22 -31.64 10.01
C LEU A 44 -0.45 -30.22 10.53
N LEU A 45 -1.49 -30.04 11.34
CA LEU A 45 -1.68 -28.80 12.10
C LEU A 45 -0.61 -28.71 13.19
N LEU A 46 0.31 -27.74 13.04
CA LEU A 46 1.35 -27.43 14.02
C LEU A 46 0.76 -26.75 15.26
N ASP A 47 1.53 -26.76 16.35
CA ASP A 47 1.16 -26.10 17.60
C ASP A 47 1.11 -24.57 17.47
N ALA A 48 0.56 -23.90 18.50
CA ALA A 48 0.48 -22.45 18.53
C ALA A 48 1.88 -21.80 18.49
N PRO A 49 2.05 -20.67 17.76
CA PRO A 49 3.32 -19.97 17.69
C PRO A 49 3.75 -19.38 19.04
N ARG A 50 5.03 -19.51 19.36
CA ARG A 50 5.67 -18.96 20.57
C ARG A 50 6.92 -18.16 20.22
N VAL A 51 7.35 -17.27 21.12
CA VAL A 51 8.64 -16.58 20.98
C VAL A 51 9.77 -17.58 21.24
N LEU A 52 10.68 -17.70 20.29
CA LEU A 52 11.95 -18.41 20.41
C LEU A 52 13.07 -17.39 20.56
N ARG A 53 13.92 -17.59 21.57
CA ARG A 53 15.21 -16.90 21.70
C ARG A 53 16.32 -17.89 21.32
N PRO A 54 17.11 -17.65 20.28
CA PRO A 54 18.37 -18.36 20.10
C PRO A 54 19.34 -17.95 21.22
N ASP A 55 20.25 -18.85 21.61
CA ASP A 55 21.36 -18.46 22.47
C ASP A 55 22.24 -17.44 21.70
N PRO A 56 22.65 -16.31 22.33
CA PRO A 56 23.41 -15.30 21.63
C PRO A 56 24.78 -15.84 21.21
N ALA A 57 25.12 -15.68 19.93
CA ALA A 57 26.46 -15.95 19.44
C ALA A 57 27.48 -15.00 20.12
N PRO A 58 28.70 -15.44 20.44
CA PRO A 58 29.72 -14.56 21.00
C PRO A 58 29.97 -13.35 20.09
N GLY A 59 29.74 -12.13 20.60
CA GLY A 59 29.87 -10.88 19.84
C GLY A 59 28.60 -10.39 19.12
N GLY A 60 27.46 -11.06 19.28
CA GLY A 60 26.20 -10.67 18.63
C GLY A 60 25.55 -9.43 19.23
N ALA A 61 25.74 -8.26 18.60
CA ALA A 61 25.08 -7.01 18.95
C ALA A 61 23.65 -6.90 18.36
N GLU A 62 22.73 -7.81 18.73
CA GLU A 62 21.27 -7.58 18.74
C GLU A 62 20.54 -8.77 19.40
N ASN A 63 19.59 -8.49 20.30
CA ASN A 63 18.76 -9.52 20.99
C ASN A 63 17.64 -10.04 20.07
N VAL A 64 18.01 -10.71 18.98
CA VAL A 64 17.11 -11.29 17.97
C VAL A 64 16.17 -12.33 18.59
N ARG A 65 14.90 -12.32 18.15
CA ARG A 65 13.89 -13.34 18.43
C ARG A 65 13.30 -13.90 17.14
N TYR A 66 12.61 -15.02 17.26
CA TYR A 66 11.78 -15.58 16.20
C TYR A 66 10.38 -15.91 16.72
N ILE A 67 9.36 -15.85 15.86
CA ILE A 67 8.07 -16.49 16.11
C ILE A 67 8.16 -17.92 15.56
N ALA A 68 7.96 -18.93 16.40
CA ALA A 68 8.27 -20.31 16.10
C ALA A 68 7.12 -21.26 16.45
N GLN A 69 6.79 -22.18 15.55
CA GLN A 69 5.86 -23.29 15.77
C GLN A 69 6.65 -24.60 15.85
N PRO A 70 6.65 -25.30 17.00
CA PRO A 70 7.39 -26.56 17.16
C PRO A 70 6.97 -27.66 16.18
N ALA A 71 7.92 -28.55 15.88
CA ALA A 71 7.62 -29.84 15.26
C ALA A 71 6.65 -30.65 16.14
N ARG A 72 5.65 -31.26 15.52
CA ARG A 72 4.63 -32.06 16.21
C ARG A 72 4.84 -33.53 15.87
N ASN A 73 4.91 -34.39 16.89
CA ASN A 73 5.29 -35.80 16.77
C ASN A 73 6.60 -36.04 15.98
N GLY A 74 7.52 -35.08 16.05
CA GLY A 74 8.81 -35.12 15.36
C GLY A 74 8.79 -34.73 13.87
N THR A 75 7.66 -34.19 13.39
CA THR A 75 7.39 -33.87 11.98
C THR A 75 7.01 -32.40 11.81
N ILE A 76 7.33 -31.82 10.65
CA ILE A 76 6.85 -30.50 10.21
C ILE A 76 6.33 -30.62 8.77
N ASP A 77 5.10 -30.19 8.53
CA ASP A 77 4.57 -30.06 7.16
C ASP A 77 4.72 -28.61 6.66
N LEU A 78 5.47 -28.46 5.58
CA LEU A 78 5.61 -27.22 4.82
C LEU A 78 4.43 -27.11 3.85
N THR A 79 3.56 -26.14 4.05
CA THR A 79 2.29 -26.04 3.32
C THR A 79 2.16 -24.72 2.57
N ALA A 80 1.21 -24.70 1.63
CA ALA A 80 0.72 -23.48 1.00
C ALA A 80 0.09 -22.47 1.97
N THR A 81 -0.09 -22.75 3.27
CA THR A 81 -0.56 -21.78 4.29
C THR A 81 0.58 -21.18 5.11
N ASN A 82 1.62 -21.96 5.39
CA ASN A 82 2.69 -21.57 6.32
C ASN A 82 4.02 -21.13 5.65
N GLY A 83 4.11 -21.24 4.32
CA GLY A 83 5.25 -20.77 3.53
C GLY A 83 5.10 -19.37 2.92
N PHE A 84 6.24 -18.88 2.41
CA PHE A 84 6.44 -17.68 1.62
C PHE A 84 6.67 -18.05 0.15
N PHE A 85 6.37 -17.17 -0.81
CA PHE A 85 6.57 -17.43 -2.23
C PHE A 85 6.53 -16.15 -3.08
N ASP A 86 7.26 -16.19 -4.19
CA ASP A 86 7.33 -15.16 -5.22
C ASP A 86 6.15 -15.29 -6.23
N PRO A 87 5.86 -14.26 -7.05
CA PRO A 87 4.71 -14.27 -7.98
C PRO A 87 4.70 -15.35 -9.07
N CYS A 88 5.75 -16.17 -9.18
CA CYS A 88 5.74 -17.40 -9.98
C CYS A 88 4.79 -18.47 -9.41
N PHE A 89 4.41 -18.37 -8.14
CA PHE A 89 3.38 -19.20 -7.52
C PHE A 89 2.13 -18.40 -7.15
N GLN A 90 0.98 -19.07 -7.14
CA GLN A 90 -0.27 -18.58 -6.56
C GLN A 90 -0.83 -19.64 -5.61
N ALA A 91 -1.33 -19.22 -4.45
CA ALA A 91 -2.00 -20.13 -3.51
C ALA A 91 -3.48 -20.34 -3.89
N GLY A 92 -3.91 -21.60 -3.89
CA GLY A 92 -5.28 -22.04 -4.19
C GLY A 92 -6.02 -22.59 -2.98
N ASP A 93 -7.28 -23.01 -3.21
CA ASP A 93 -8.20 -23.60 -2.23
C ASP A 93 -8.27 -22.80 -0.91
N GLN A 94 -8.75 -21.55 -1.02
CA GLN A 94 -8.80 -20.64 0.12
C GLN A 94 -9.84 -21.09 1.16
N GLY A 95 -9.37 -21.41 2.37
CA GLY A 95 -10.19 -21.80 3.51
C GLY A 95 -10.13 -20.80 4.69
N PRO A 96 -10.86 -21.09 5.78
CA PRO A 96 -10.79 -20.29 7.01
C PRO A 96 -9.39 -20.34 7.66
N VAL A 97 -9.06 -19.34 8.49
CA VAL A 97 -7.78 -19.31 9.22
C VAL A 97 -7.67 -20.53 10.15
N LEU A 98 -6.54 -21.23 10.11
CA LEU A 98 -6.26 -22.37 10.97
C LEU A 98 -6.03 -21.94 12.44
N PRO A 99 -6.31 -22.79 13.44
CA PRO A 99 -5.89 -22.56 14.82
C PRO A 99 -4.37 -22.31 14.89
N GLY A 100 -3.95 -21.33 15.70
CA GLY A 100 -2.54 -20.90 15.81
C GLY A 100 -2.09 -19.85 14.77
N ASP A 101 -2.72 -19.79 13.60
CA ASP A 101 -2.29 -18.91 12.49
C ASP A 101 -2.85 -17.47 12.55
N LYS A 102 -3.69 -17.18 13.55
CA LYS A 102 -4.31 -15.86 13.75
C LYS A 102 -3.26 -14.77 13.97
N GLY A 103 -3.26 -13.76 13.10
CA GLY A 103 -2.29 -12.66 13.10
C GLY A 103 -1.10 -12.88 12.16
N LEU A 104 -0.77 -14.15 11.87
CA LEU A 104 0.24 -14.53 10.88
C LEU A 104 -0.35 -14.57 9.46
N ILE A 105 -1.60 -15.02 9.28
CA ILE A 105 -2.32 -15.03 8.01
C ILE A 105 -3.83 -14.84 8.18
N SER A 106 -4.52 -14.43 7.11
CA SER A 106 -5.96 -14.09 7.11
C SER A 106 -6.86 -15.14 6.43
N ALA A 107 -6.27 -16.22 5.90
CA ALA A 107 -6.96 -17.38 5.33
C ALA A 107 -5.98 -18.57 5.30
N SER A 108 -6.50 -19.79 5.17
CA SER A 108 -5.71 -20.98 4.81
C SER A 108 -5.80 -21.26 3.31
N PHE A 109 -4.90 -22.10 2.81
CA PHE A 109 -4.73 -22.44 1.40
C PHE A 109 -4.28 -23.89 1.27
N GLY A 110 -4.91 -24.65 0.38
CA GLY A 110 -4.67 -26.09 0.19
C GLY A 110 -3.46 -26.44 -0.68
N HIS A 111 -3.06 -25.56 -1.60
CA HIS A 111 -1.93 -25.81 -2.51
C HIS A 111 -1.28 -24.51 -3.04
N LEU A 112 -0.03 -24.62 -3.51
CA LEU A 112 0.60 -23.66 -4.42
C LEU A 112 0.52 -24.21 -5.85
N LYS A 113 0.31 -23.33 -6.83
CA LYS A 113 0.36 -23.66 -8.26
C LYS A 113 1.11 -22.61 -9.04
N ALA A 114 1.50 -22.92 -10.27
CA ALA A 114 2.18 -21.96 -11.14
C ALA A 114 1.34 -20.69 -11.41
N SER A 115 2.05 -19.58 -11.64
CA SER A 115 1.49 -18.28 -11.99
C SER A 115 2.39 -17.54 -12.98
N LYS A 116 3.02 -16.41 -12.62
CA LYS A 116 3.77 -15.57 -13.57
C LYS A 116 5.28 -15.57 -13.32
N GLY A 117 6.04 -16.02 -14.31
CA GLY A 117 7.50 -15.91 -14.33
C GLY A 117 8.20 -16.96 -13.47
N THR A 118 9.43 -16.63 -13.07
CA THR A 118 10.33 -17.48 -12.27
C THR A 118 10.44 -16.96 -10.83
N GLY A 119 11.00 -17.78 -9.93
CA GLY A 119 11.20 -17.44 -8.51
C GLY A 119 11.12 -18.67 -7.60
N THR A 120 10.78 -18.48 -6.34
CA THR A 120 10.90 -19.52 -5.31
C THR A 120 9.68 -19.61 -4.38
N ALA A 121 9.50 -20.78 -3.76
CA ALA A 121 8.68 -20.96 -2.55
C ALA A 121 9.59 -21.37 -1.38
N ARG A 122 9.38 -20.77 -0.20
CA ARG A 122 10.35 -20.76 0.91
C ARG A 122 9.67 -21.01 2.26
N TRP A 123 10.34 -21.80 3.10
CA TRP A 123 9.97 -22.04 4.48
C TRP A 123 11.21 -21.97 5.36
N HIS A 124 11.14 -21.28 6.50
CA HIS A 124 12.29 -21.09 7.38
C HIS A 124 12.12 -21.93 8.64
N LEU A 125 13.18 -22.59 9.08
CA LEU A 125 13.18 -23.48 10.24
C LEU A 125 14.30 -23.07 11.19
N TRP A 126 14.04 -23.19 12.50
CA TRP A 126 15.10 -23.29 13.49
C TRP A 126 15.35 -24.77 13.78
N VAL A 127 16.59 -25.21 13.58
CA VAL A 127 16.99 -26.61 13.78
C VAL A 127 18.05 -26.65 14.89
N PRO A 128 17.72 -27.11 16.11
CA PRO A 128 18.62 -27.01 17.26
C PRO A 128 19.69 -28.11 17.31
N LYS A 129 19.64 -29.12 16.43
CA LYS A 129 20.53 -30.29 16.46
C LYS A 129 20.99 -30.68 15.07
N LYS A 130 22.22 -31.19 14.99
CA LYS A 130 22.76 -31.84 13.80
C LYS A 130 22.03 -33.16 13.54
N GLY A 131 21.95 -33.59 12.27
CA GLY A 131 21.36 -34.89 11.93
C GLY A 131 20.74 -34.94 10.53
N ARG A 132 20.16 -36.10 10.19
CA ARG A 132 19.43 -36.34 8.95
C ARG A 132 18.05 -35.68 8.98
N VAL A 133 17.65 -35.14 7.84
CA VAL A 133 16.29 -34.68 7.53
C VAL A 133 15.81 -35.46 6.30
N ARG A 134 14.60 -36.00 6.37
CA ARG A 134 13.90 -36.60 5.22
C ARG A 134 12.80 -35.65 4.77
N ALA A 135 12.64 -35.48 3.46
CA ALA A 135 11.57 -34.70 2.86
C ALA A 135 10.76 -35.58 1.90
N ALA A 136 9.49 -35.81 2.23
CA ALA A 136 8.50 -36.42 1.34
C ALA A 136 7.64 -35.31 0.72
N ILE A 137 7.55 -35.28 -0.61
CA ILE A 137 6.93 -34.19 -1.37
C ILE A 137 5.58 -34.68 -1.89
N HIS A 138 4.49 -33.99 -1.54
CA HIS A 138 3.13 -34.28 -2.00
C HIS A 138 2.70 -33.26 -3.06
N LEU A 139 2.56 -33.75 -4.29
CA LEU A 139 2.18 -32.98 -5.47
C LEU A 139 0.92 -33.57 -6.11
N ASN A 140 0.12 -32.73 -6.76
CA ASN A 140 -0.68 -33.19 -7.89
C ASN A 140 0.15 -32.99 -9.15
N VAL A 141 0.42 -34.05 -9.92
CA VAL A 141 1.18 -33.98 -11.17
C VAL A 141 0.34 -34.65 -12.27
N PRO A 142 -0.18 -33.87 -13.24
CA PRO A 142 -0.90 -34.45 -14.37
C PRO A 142 0.06 -35.26 -15.24
N LYS A 143 -0.48 -36.26 -15.96
CA LYS A 143 0.33 -37.21 -16.72
C LYS A 143 1.17 -36.54 -17.82
N GLU A 144 0.69 -35.42 -18.33
CA GLU A 144 1.34 -34.59 -19.34
C GLU A 144 2.59 -33.86 -18.81
N GLU A 145 2.74 -33.73 -17.48
CA GLU A 145 3.89 -33.11 -16.81
C GLU A 145 4.78 -34.12 -16.06
N GLU A 146 4.50 -35.42 -16.19
CA GLU A 146 5.39 -36.48 -15.73
C GLU A 146 6.76 -36.38 -16.41
N GLY A 147 7.84 -36.65 -15.65
CA GLY A 147 9.21 -36.47 -16.10
C GLY A 147 9.77 -35.07 -15.86
N THR A 148 8.97 -34.10 -15.40
CA THR A 148 9.47 -32.75 -15.12
C THR A 148 10.46 -32.74 -13.96
N ARG A 149 11.60 -32.07 -14.15
CA ARG A 149 12.63 -31.91 -13.12
C ARG A 149 12.32 -30.74 -12.19
N TRP A 150 12.42 -31.00 -10.89
CA TRP A 150 12.27 -30.01 -9.84
C TRP A 150 13.57 -29.84 -9.05
N THR A 151 13.86 -28.62 -8.64
CA THR A 151 15.01 -28.28 -7.77
C THR A 151 14.51 -27.88 -6.40
N VAL A 152 15.11 -28.45 -5.35
CA VAL A 152 14.87 -28.06 -3.96
C VAL A 152 16.19 -27.82 -3.23
N ARG A 153 16.17 -26.93 -2.23
CA ARG A 153 17.32 -26.63 -1.39
C ARG A 153 16.95 -26.75 0.09
N PHE A 154 17.90 -27.21 0.91
CA PHE A 154 17.79 -27.17 2.36
C PHE A 154 19.06 -26.53 2.93
N GLY A 155 18.99 -25.23 3.21
CA GLY A 155 20.18 -24.41 3.39
C GLY A 155 21.06 -24.46 2.12
N ASN A 156 22.31 -24.88 2.29
CA ASN A 156 23.28 -24.96 1.19
C ASN A 156 23.24 -26.29 0.42
N GLU A 157 22.48 -27.30 0.88
CA GLU A 157 22.35 -28.57 0.16
C GLU A 157 21.25 -28.48 -0.90
N THR A 158 21.64 -28.54 -2.18
CA THR A 158 20.71 -28.58 -3.33
C THR A 158 20.47 -30.01 -3.79
N LYS A 159 19.23 -30.35 -4.11
CA LYS A 159 18.83 -31.65 -4.69
C LYS A 159 17.83 -31.44 -5.81
N THR A 160 17.88 -32.33 -6.80
CA THR A 160 16.89 -32.38 -7.88
C THR A 160 16.16 -33.70 -7.86
N PHE A 161 14.88 -33.68 -8.20
CA PHE A 161 14.04 -34.86 -8.32
C PHE A 161 13.22 -34.79 -9.62
N VAL A 162 12.68 -35.93 -10.06
CA VAL A 162 11.86 -36.03 -11.28
C VAL A 162 10.45 -36.39 -10.88
N ALA A 163 9.50 -35.53 -11.23
CA ALA A 163 8.10 -35.70 -10.92
C ALA A 163 7.52 -36.92 -11.65
N ASN A 164 6.82 -37.77 -10.90
CA ASN A 164 5.96 -38.84 -11.41
C ASN A 164 4.53 -38.32 -11.44
N ALA A 165 3.67 -38.84 -12.31
CA ALA A 165 2.24 -38.59 -12.21
C ALA A 165 1.73 -39.02 -10.81
N SER A 166 1.00 -38.14 -10.11
CA SER A 166 0.54 -38.37 -8.74
C SER A 166 -0.68 -37.54 -8.38
N GLU A 167 -1.52 -38.07 -7.49
CA GLU A 167 -2.60 -37.34 -6.82
C GLU A 167 -2.12 -36.73 -5.49
N PRO A 168 -2.78 -35.69 -4.94
CA PRO A 168 -2.35 -34.99 -3.72
C PRO A 168 -2.12 -35.87 -2.47
N ALA A 169 -2.82 -37.00 -2.40
CA ALA A 169 -2.73 -37.94 -1.28
C ALA A 169 -1.38 -38.69 -1.25
N ASP A 170 -0.78 -38.91 -2.41
CA ASP A 170 0.39 -39.75 -2.59
C ASP A 170 1.67 -38.91 -2.56
N ALA A 171 2.68 -39.41 -1.84
CA ALA A 171 4.01 -38.83 -1.91
C ALA A 171 4.67 -39.19 -3.25
N GLN A 172 5.42 -38.25 -3.81
CA GLN A 172 6.35 -38.54 -4.90
C GLN A 172 7.30 -39.70 -4.49
N LYS A 173 7.56 -40.62 -5.44
CA LYS A 173 8.33 -41.86 -5.18
C LYS A 173 9.75 -41.60 -4.63
N GLN A 174 10.27 -40.39 -4.84
CA GLN A 174 11.60 -39.95 -4.42
C GLN A 174 11.50 -39.18 -3.09
N VAL A 175 11.92 -39.80 -1.99
CA VAL A 175 12.15 -39.14 -0.71
C VAL A 175 13.54 -38.52 -0.73
N LEU A 176 13.67 -37.25 -0.30
CA LEU A 176 14.94 -36.53 -0.36
C LEU A 176 15.59 -36.42 1.02
N ASP A 177 16.86 -36.82 1.10
CA ASP A 177 17.65 -36.86 2.33
C ASP A 177 18.65 -35.71 2.41
N PHE A 178 18.58 -34.89 3.46
CA PHE A 178 19.51 -33.78 3.72
C PHE A 178 20.24 -33.98 5.05
N VAL A 179 21.39 -33.32 5.23
CA VAL A 179 22.19 -33.40 6.46
C VAL A 179 22.44 -32.03 7.09
N VAL A 180 21.90 -31.83 8.29
CA VAL A 180 22.15 -30.63 9.11
C VAL A 180 23.52 -30.76 9.78
N LYS A 181 24.50 -30.02 9.26
CA LYS A 181 25.90 -30.03 9.74
C LYS A 181 26.12 -29.14 10.96
N GLN A 182 25.31 -28.10 11.13
CA GLN A 182 25.34 -27.15 12.24
C GLN A 182 23.91 -26.76 12.64
N PRO A 183 23.60 -26.61 13.95
CA PRO A 183 22.35 -26.01 14.40
C PRO A 183 22.19 -24.56 13.94
N GLY A 184 20.94 -24.09 13.82
CA GLY A 184 20.61 -22.70 13.52
C GLY A 184 19.40 -22.54 12.62
N ARG A 185 19.30 -21.36 11.98
CA ARG A 185 18.26 -21.08 10.97
C ARG A 185 18.61 -21.73 9.63
N ILE A 186 17.68 -22.49 9.06
CA ILE A 186 17.79 -23.13 7.75
C ILE A 186 16.54 -22.81 6.93
N THR A 187 16.68 -22.56 5.63
CA THR A 187 15.56 -22.38 4.71
C THR A 187 15.39 -23.63 3.86
N PHE A 188 14.18 -24.18 3.80
CA PHE A 188 13.75 -25.09 2.74
C PHE A 188 13.21 -24.26 1.57
N THR A 189 13.69 -24.51 0.36
CA THR A 189 13.29 -23.79 -0.86
C THR A 189 12.87 -24.77 -1.94
N VAL A 190 11.74 -24.52 -2.61
CA VAL A 190 11.45 -25.03 -3.96
C VAL A 190 11.87 -23.96 -4.94
N ASP A 191 12.77 -24.30 -5.87
CA ASP A 191 13.45 -23.34 -6.73
C ASP A 191 13.01 -23.48 -8.19
N CYS A 192 12.37 -22.42 -8.69
CA CYS A 192 11.93 -22.23 -10.06
C CYS A 192 12.51 -20.90 -10.62
N SER A 193 13.72 -20.52 -10.21
CA SER A 193 14.37 -19.25 -10.61
C SER A 193 14.89 -19.29 -12.05
N GLU A 194 15.35 -20.45 -12.51
CA GLU A 194 15.82 -20.67 -13.89
C GLU A 194 14.67 -21.03 -14.86
N HIS A 195 13.67 -21.76 -14.37
CA HIS A 195 12.56 -22.30 -15.16
C HIS A 195 11.25 -22.11 -14.38
N ALA A 196 10.21 -21.59 -15.04
CA ALA A 196 8.92 -21.37 -14.41
C ALA A 196 8.29 -22.70 -13.91
N PRO A 197 7.52 -22.68 -12.81
CA PRO A 197 6.84 -23.88 -12.34
C PRO A 197 5.84 -24.42 -13.39
N PRO A 198 5.67 -25.74 -13.52
CA PRO A 198 4.75 -26.35 -14.49
C PRO A 198 3.29 -25.92 -14.27
N PRO A 199 2.53 -25.58 -15.33
CA PRO A 199 1.21 -24.96 -15.21
C PRO A 199 0.13 -25.85 -14.58
N GLY A 200 0.19 -27.17 -14.77
CA GLY A 200 -0.77 -28.14 -14.24
C GLY A 200 -0.42 -28.69 -12.85
N THR A 201 0.86 -28.69 -12.48
CA THR A 201 1.34 -29.25 -11.21
C THR A 201 1.01 -28.34 -10.01
N THR A 202 0.54 -28.94 -8.93
CA THR A 202 0.28 -28.23 -7.65
C THR A 202 1.07 -28.84 -6.49
N ILE A 203 1.66 -27.99 -5.66
CA ILE A 203 2.38 -28.37 -4.44
C ILE A 203 1.40 -28.29 -3.27
N HIS A 204 1.04 -29.43 -2.66
CA HIS A 204 0.13 -29.46 -1.52
C HIS A 204 0.89 -29.25 -0.21
N PHE A 205 1.85 -30.14 0.08
CA PHE A 205 2.76 -29.99 1.20
C PHE A 205 4.06 -30.78 1.02
N ILE A 206 5.07 -30.43 1.81
CA ILE A 206 6.33 -31.18 1.94
C ILE A 206 6.46 -31.57 3.41
N ARG A 207 6.46 -32.88 3.67
CA ARG A 207 6.57 -33.44 5.02
C ARG A 207 8.05 -33.63 5.35
N LEU A 208 8.51 -32.95 6.39
CA LEU A 208 9.85 -33.08 6.94
C LEU A 208 9.85 -33.94 8.20
N ASP A 209 10.74 -34.92 8.28
CA ASP A 209 10.96 -35.74 9.46
C ASP A 209 12.46 -36.06 9.69
N GLY A 210 12.76 -36.74 10.80
CA GLY A 210 14.08 -37.27 11.12
C GLY A 210 14.73 -36.62 12.35
N PRO A 211 15.90 -37.12 12.80
CA PRO A 211 16.50 -36.74 14.08
C PRO A 211 16.77 -35.24 14.26
N ALA A 212 17.05 -34.51 13.17
CA ALA A 212 17.20 -33.05 13.24
C ALA A 212 15.85 -32.30 13.32
N ILE A 213 14.78 -32.84 12.72
CA ILE A 213 13.44 -32.24 12.76
C ILE A 213 12.76 -32.46 14.12
N SER A 214 13.10 -33.53 14.86
CA SER A 214 12.37 -33.90 16.08
C SER A 214 12.38 -32.84 17.20
N GLY A 215 13.31 -31.88 17.18
CA GLY A 215 13.30 -30.70 18.05
C GLY A 215 13.21 -29.36 17.29
N ALA A 216 13.02 -29.39 15.97
CA ALA A 216 12.98 -28.19 15.14
C ALA A 216 11.69 -27.38 15.37
N SER A 217 11.66 -26.18 14.80
CA SER A 217 10.45 -25.35 14.75
C SER A 217 10.37 -24.63 13.40
N LEU A 218 9.18 -24.58 12.81
CA LEU A 218 8.89 -23.73 11.68
C LEU A 218 8.87 -22.28 12.16
N LEU A 219 9.68 -21.42 11.55
CA LEU A 219 9.69 -19.99 11.81
C LEU A 219 8.62 -19.30 10.96
N ARG A 220 7.85 -18.44 11.60
CA ARG A 220 6.78 -17.67 10.97
C ARG A 220 7.07 -16.17 11.12
N ASP A 221 6.61 -15.40 10.15
CA ASP A 221 6.18 -14.02 10.35
C ASP A 221 4.85 -13.87 9.59
N ARG A 222 4.23 -12.69 9.65
CA ARG A 222 3.08 -12.33 8.85
C ARG A 222 3.38 -12.48 7.36
N TRP A 223 2.50 -13.13 6.61
CA TRP A 223 2.66 -13.43 5.17
C TRP A 223 3.10 -12.24 4.28
N ARG A 224 2.65 -11.03 4.63
CA ARG A 224 3.22 -9.75 4.18
C ARG A 224 3.74 -9.02 5.42
N PRO A 225 4.83 -8.26 5.32
CA PRO A 225 5.29 -7.47 6.45
C PRO A 225 4.21 -6.48 6.88
N ALA A 226 4.13 -6.17 8.18
CA ALA A 226 3.30 -5.04 8.61
C ALA A 226 3.96 -3.72 8.17
N ALA A 227 3.19 -2.71 7.82
CA ALA A 227 3.76 -1.42 7.44
C ALA A 227 4.57 -0.84 8.62
N VAL A 228 5.79 -0.39 8.34
CA VAL A 228 6.55 0.44 9.29
C VAL A 228 6.14 1.88 9.08
N HIS A 229 5.87 2.60 10.16
CA HIS A 229 5.44 4.00 10.14
C HIS A 229 6.42 4.85 10.95
N GLN A 230 6.81 6.00 10.41
CA GLN A 230 7.68 6.97 11.08
C GLN A 230 7.10 8.39 10.91
N ARG A 231 7.37 9.27 11.87
CA ARG A 231 7.06 10.71 11.77
C ARG A 231 8.34 11.53 11.76
N PHE A 232 8.32 12.59 10.96
CA PHE A 232 9.33 13.63 10.94
C PHE A 232 8.65 14.95 11.30
N ASP A 233 9.25 15.69 12.22
CA ASP A 233 8.77 16.99 12.69
C ASP A 233 9.77 18.08 12.27
N ALA A 234 9.27 19.30 12.06
CA ALA A 234 10.10 20.47 11.83
C ALA A 234 10.86 20.84 13.12
N PRO A 235 12.15 21.19 13.06
CA PRO A 235 12.91 21.54 14.25
C PRO A 235 12.40 22.88 14.84
N PRO A 236 12.64 23.17 16.13
CA PRO A 236 12.07 24.35 16.81
C PRO A 236 12.35 25.69 16.13
N GLU A 237 13.53 25.83 15.52
CA GLU A 237 14.00 27.01 14.77
C GLU A 237 13.29 27.20 13.42
N CYS A 238 12.60 26.19 12.90
CA CYS A 238 11.85 26.28 11.65
C CYS A 238 10.50 26.97 11.91
N ALA A 239 10.47 28.29 11.69
CA ALA A 239 9.30 29.12 11.93
C ALA A 239 8.24 28.94 10.83
N ALA A 240 7.03 28.55 11.24
CA ALA A 240 5.84 28.43 10.38
C ALA A 240 6.07 27.71 9.03
N PRO A 241 6.57 26.45 9.02
CA PRO A 241 6.83 25.72 7.79
C PRO A 241 5.55 25.47 7.00
N ASP A 242 5.54 25.97 5.77
CA ASP A 242 4.48 25.79 4.78
C ASP A 242 4.93 24.87 3.63
N LEU A 243 6.18 24.35 3.68
CA LEU A 243 6.75 23.43 2.69
C LEU A 243 7.69 22.41 3.34
N TRP A 244 7.73 21.18 2.80
CA TRP A 244 8.81 20.22 3.06
C TRP A 244 9.40 19.64 1.77
N VAL A 245 10.65 19.17 1.85
CA VAL A 245 11.40 18.42 0.82
C VAL A 245 11.93 17.14 1.45
N PHE A 246 11.79 15.99 0.78
CA PHE A 246 12.30 14.70 1.24
C PHE A 246 12.93 13.90 0.10
N GLU A 247 14.06 13.26 0.40
CA GLU A 247 14.73 12.27 -0.45
C GLU A 247 14.54 10.87 0.15
N THR A 248 14.23 9.89 -0.71
CA THR A 248 13.99 8.50 -0.32
C THR A 248 14.69 7.55 -1.31
N ARG A 249 15.37 6.53 -0.79
CA ARG A 249 15.93 5.41 -1.58
C ARG A 249 15.55 4.09 -0.93
N SER A 250 15.26 3.05 -1.72
CA SER A 250 15.31 1.68 -1.22
C SER A 250 16.77 1.24 -1.14
N VAL A 251 17.08 0.37 -0.18
CA VAL A 251 18.37 -0.33 -0.08
C VAL A 251 18.18 -1.83 0.09
N SER A 252 17.01 -2.34 -0.30
CA SER A 252 16.68 -3.76 -0.33
C SER A 252 16.24 -4.17 -1.73
N GLU A 253 16.67 -5.36 -2.15
CA GLU A 253 16.26 -6.04 -3.38
C GLU A 253 14.83 -6.60 -3.28
N THR A 254 13.90 -5.75 -2.86
CA THR A 254 12.51 -6.09 -2.60
C THR A 254 11.61 -4.89 -2.88
N SER A 255 10.52 -5.12 -3.61
CA SER A 255 9.56 -4.05 -3.87
C SER A 255 8.88 -3.54 -2.60
N SER A 256 8.57 -2.24 -2.60
CA SER A 256 7.87 -1.53 -1.53
C SER A 256 7.07 -0.34 -2.07
N TYR A 257 5.95 -0.01 -1.45
CA TYR A 257 5.30 1.28 -1.61
C TYR A 257 5.63 2.16 -0.40
N SER A 258 6.29 3.29 -0.64
CA SER A 258 7.06 4.00 0.39
C SER A 258 6.82 5.52 0.50
N PRO A 259 5.56 5.99 0.58
CA PRO A 259 5.22 7.41 0.49
C PRO A 259 5.44 8.21 1.78
N LEU A 260 5.22 9.52 1.68
CA LEU A 260 4.98 10.43 2.79
C LEU A 260 3.48 10.63 2.98
N THR A 261 3.02 10.73 4.23
CA THR A 261 1.61 11.00 4.54
C THR A 261 1.35 12.49 4.50
N THR A 262 0.25 12.91 3.89
CA THR A 262 -0.16 14.31 3.78
C THR A 262 -1.50 14.51 4.50
N PRO A 263 -1.92 15.76 4.79
CA PRO A 263 -3.26 16.01 5.32
C PRO A 263 -4.38 15.49 4.40
N PHE A 264 -4.20 15.49 3.08
CA PHE A 264 -5.20 14.96 2.13
C PHE A 264 -5.14 13.44 1.94
N GLY A 265 -4.00 12.79 2.12
CA GLY A 265 -3.82 11.36 1.90
C GLY A 265 -2.35 10.95 1.97
N TYR A 266 -1.81 10.48 0.86
CA TYR A 266 -0.41 10.11 0.70
C TYR A 266 0.18 10.79 -0.53
N TYR A 267 1.48 11.09 -0.49
CA TYR A 267 2.26 11.59 -1.62
C TYR A 267 3.60 10.85 -1.69
N GLY A 268 3.83 10.12 -2.78
CA GLY A 268 5.02 9.29 -2.99
C GLY A 268 4.82 8.21 -4.04
N THR A 269 5.84 7.40 -4.26
CA THR A 269 5.86 6.33 -5.27
C THR A 269 6.32 4.98 -4.68
N SER A 270 6.49 3.98 -5.54
CA SER A 270 7.01 2.65 -5.19
C SER A 270 8.46 2.48 -5.61
N PHE A 271 9.12 1.48 -5.02
CA PHE A 271 10.36 0.90 -5.51
C PHE A 271 10.12 -0.56 -5.92
N ASP A 272 10.82 -1.03 -6.94
CA ASP A 272 10.80 -2.40 -7.43
C ASP A 272 11.85 -3.27 -6.72
N SER A 273 11.96 -4.54 -7.12
CA SER A 273 12.87 -5.53 -6.49
C SER A 273 14.35 -5.31 -6.79
N ASP A 274 14.71 -4.36 -7.64
CA ASP A 274 16.08 -3.87 -7.83
C ASP A 274 16.41 -2.67 -6.93
N GLY A 275 15.47 -2.25 -6.08
CA GLY A 275 15.60 -1.08 -5.22
C GLY A 275 15.37 0.26 -5.91
N ARG A 276 15.03 0.28 -7.20
CA ARG A 276 14.83 1.49 -8.00
C ARG A 276 13.36 1.88 -8.07
N VAL A 277 13.09 3.15 -8.34
CA VAL A 277 11.77 3.61 -8.80
C VAL A 277 11.55 3.09 -10.22
N PRO A 278 10.45 2.37 -10.52
CA PRO A 278 10.27 1.74 -11.83
C PRO A 278 10.13 2.74 -12.99
N PRO A 279 10.49 2.34 -14.22
CA PRO A 279 10.12 3.06 -15.44
C PRO A 279 8.61 3.27 -15.55
N GLY A 280 8.20 4.43 -16.06
CA GLY A 280 6.80 4.84 -16.12
C GLY A 280 6.17 5.20 -14.76
N ALA A 281 6.93 5.23 -13.65
CA ALA A 281 6.36 5.51 -12.34
C ALA A 281 5.83 6.94 -12.21
N GLY A 282 4.65 7.05 -11.60
CA GLY A 282 4.07 8.31 -11.12
C GLY A 282 4.06 8.39 -9.60
N PHE A 283 3.49 9.48 -9.07
CA PHE A 283 3.20 9.62 -7.66
C PHE A 283 1.73 9.32 -7.37
N ASN A 284 1.44 8.76 -6.20
CA ASN A 284 0.09 8.83 -5.66
C ASN A 284 -0.19 10.27 -5.23
N PHE A 285 -1.16 10.92 -5.85
CA PHE A 285 -1.76 12.17 -5.36
C PHE A 285 -3.27 12.02 -5.50
N SER A 286 -3.90 11.46 -4.47
CA SER A 286 -5.33 11.10 -4.48
C SER A 286 -6.06 11.84 -3.36
N MET A 287 -6.94 12.77 -3.72
CA MET A 287 -7.72 13.57 -2.79
C MET A 287 -9.12 12.97 -2.64
N TRP A 288 -9.50 12.68 -1.40
CA TRP A 288 -10.70 11.90 -1.07
C TRP A 288 -11.94 12.79 -0.94
N LEU A 289 -12.97 12.46 -1.72
CA LEU A 289 -14.30 13.07 -1.70
C LEU A 289 -15.20 12.38 -0.67
N ALA A 290 -15.25 11.05 -0.69
CA ALA A 290 -16.19 10.26 0.12
C ALA A 290 -15.62 8.86 0.45
N SER A 291 -16.11 8.25 1.54
CA SER A 291 -15.74 6.89 1.95
C SER A 291 -16.32 5.82 1.02
N ARG A 292 -15.79 4.60 1.09
CA ARG A 292 -16.38 3.43 0.43
C ARG A 292 -17.84 3.26 0.85
N GLY A 293 -18.73 3.03 -0.12
CA GLY A 293 -20.17 2.84 0.13
C GLY A 293 -20.95 4.13 0.39
N ALA A 294 -20.37 5.31 0.16
CA ALA A 294 -21.13 6.56 0.20
C ALA A 294 -22.08 6.65 -1.01
N ASP A 295 -23.37 6.84 -0.73
CA ASP A 295 -24.41 6.99 -1.76
C ASP A 295 -24.40 8.39 -2.39
N HIS A 296 -23.88 9.39 -1.67
CA HIS A 296 -23.91 10.80 -2.07
C HIS A 296 -22.54 11.48 -2.10
N ALA A 297 -22.39 12.44 -3.02
CA ALA A 297 -21.28 13.38 -3.02
C ALA A 297 -21.54 14.55 -2.05
N PRO A 298 -20.54 15.04 -1.30
CA PRO A 298 -20.69 16.27 -0.51
C PRO A 298 -21.04 17.47 -1.41
N PRO A 299 -21.60 18.57 -0.85
CA PRO A 299 -21.85 19.81 -1.57
C PRO A 299 -20.64 20.32 -2.36
N VAL A 300 -20.89 20.96 -3.51
CA VAL A 300 -19.88 21.31 -4.51
C VAL A 300 -18.71 22.10 -3.90
N GLU A 301 -19.00 23.10 -3.07
CA GLU A 301 -18.00 23.94 -2.42
C GLU A 301 -17.03 23.15 -1.51
N LYS A 302 -17.45 21.96 -1.04
CA LYS A 302 -16.67 21.06 -0.20
C LYS A 302 -15.90 19.99 -0.99
N MET A 303 -16.07 19.91 -2.31
CA MET A 303 -15.44 18.87 -3.13
C MET A 303 -13.93 19.13 -3.38
N PRO A 304 -13.08 18.08 -3.32
CA PRO A 304 -11.65 18.19 -3.58
C PRO A 304 -11.38 18.26 -5.09
N ARG A 305 -10.60 19.25 -5.52
CA ARG A 305 -10.34 19.56 -6.93
C ARG A 305 -8.86 19.52 -7.24
N ILE A 306 -8.49 18.97 -8.40
CA ILE A 306 -7.12 19.07 -8.94
C ILE A 306 -7.09 20.30 -9.86
N LEU A 307 -6.17 21.23 -9.57
CA LEU A 307 -6.08 22.53 -10.22
C LEU A 307 -5.05 22.54 -11.34
N ALA A 308 -3.87 21.95 -11.14
CA ALA A 308 -2.77 22.07 -12.09
C ALA A 308 -1.82 20.86 -12.09
N THR A 309 -1.05 20.70 -13.16
CA THR A 309 0.05 19.73 -13.29
C THR A 309 1.06 20.20 -14.34
N GLY A 310 2.35 20.02 -14.07
CA GLY A 310 3.46 20.26 -15.01
C GLY A 310 3.76 19.08 -15.94
N LEU A 311 2.82 18.13 -16.05
CA LEU A 311 2.94 16.94 -16.89
C LEU A 311 1.92 17.04 -18.03
N LYS A 312 2.39 17.27 -19.26
CA LYS A 312 1.52 17.51 -20.43
C LYS A 312 0.56 16.35 -20.71
N ASP A 313 1.01 15.11 -20.49
CA ASP A 313 0.24 13.90 -20.82
C ASP A 313 -0.72 13.49 -19.70
N ALA A 314 -0.57 14.06 -18.50
CA ALA A 314 -1.43 13.77 -17.37
C ALA A 314 -2.88 14.22 -17.62
N SER A 315 -3.83 13.40 -17.15
CA SER A 315 -5.27 13.64 -17.25
C SER A 315 -5.91 13.85 -15.87
N PHE A 316 -6.80 14.85 -15.78
CA PHE A 316 -7.57 15.15 -14.57
C PHE A 316 -8.68 14.09 -14.43
N SER A 317 -8.68 13.34 -13.33
CA SER A 317 -9.41 12.07 -13.24
C SER A 317 -9.82 11.71 -11.81
N TRP A 318 -10.25 10.47 -11.60
CA TRP A 318 -10.92 10.00 -10.38
C TRP A 318 -10.57 8.56 -9.97
N PHE A 319 -11.04 8.17 -8.79
CA PHE A 319 -11.05 6.80 -8.27
C PHE A 319 -12.35 6.52 -7.50
N SER A 320 -12.75 5.24 -7.37
CA SER A 320 -14.01 4.83 -6.69
C SER A 320 -13.99 3.43 -6.05
N HIS A 321 -12.82 2.77 -5.92
CA HIS A 321 -12.72 1.36 -5.48
C HIS A 321 -12.64 1.18 -3.96
N GLU A 322 -11.89 2.04 -3.26
CA GLU A 322 -11.75 2.05 -1.79
C GLU A 322 -12.52 3.20 -1.13
N GLY A 323 -13.39 3.85 -1.92
CA GLY A 323 -13.95 5.18 -1.69
C GLY A 323 -13.67 6.05 -2.91
N THR A 324 -14.19 7.28 -2.88
CA THR A 324 -14.34 8.12 -4.08
C THR A 324 -13.53 9.39 -3.94
N GLY A 325 -12.96 9.88 -5.04
CA GLY A 325 -12.18 11.11 -5.05
C GLY A 325 -11.51 11.40 -6.39
N VAL A 326 -10.68 12.45 -6.40
CA VAL A 326 -9.94 12.93 -7.58
C VAL A 326 -8.46 12.55 -7.51
N LYS A 327 -7.88 12.34 -8.69
CA LYS A 327 -6.43 12.11 -8.87
C LYS A 327 -6.01 12.41 -10.31
N LEU A 328 -4.72 12.49 -10.56
CA LEU A 328 -4.22 12.40 -11.93
C LEU A 328 -4.16 10.93 -12.41
N ARG A 329 -4.38 10.73 -13.70
CA ARG A 329 -3.94 9.53 -14.45
C ARG A 329 -2.88 9.95 -15.46
N ASP A 330 -2.18 8.96 -16.01
CA ASP A 330 -1.19 9.16 -17.09
C ASP A 330 -0.02 10.11 -16.70
N ALA A 331 0.10 10.37 -15.39
CA ALA A 331 1.06 11.27 -14.78
C ALA A 331 2.34 10.53 -14.43
N VAL A 332 3.20 10.34 -15.43
CA VAL A 332 4.52 9.75 -15.29
C VAL A 332 5.50 10.81 -14.78
N ALA A 333 6.17 10.53 -13.66
CA ALA A 333 7.21 11.39 -13.10
C ALA A 333 8.62 10.87 -13.45
N TYR A 334 8.78 9.55 -13.55
CA TYR A 334 10.04 8.88 -13.87
C TYR A 334 9.86 7.97 -15.09
N PRO A 335 9.94 8.50 -16.33
CA PRO A 335 9.79 7.71 -17.55
C PRO A 335 10.77 6.53 -17.59
N ASP A 336 12.04 6.79 -17.30
CA ASP A 336 13.15 5.82 -17.34
C ASP A 336 13.48 5.20 -15.95
N GLY A 337 12.62 5.47 -14.95
CA GLY A 337 12.88 5.12 -13.55
C GLY A 337 13.89 6.04 -12.86
N ALA A 338 14.27 5.72 -11.62
CA ALA A 338 15.26 6.47 -10.85
C ALA A 338 15.85 5.65 -9.69
N GLU A 339 17.08 5.95 -9.24
CA GLU A 339 17.69 5.35 -8.04
C GLU A 339 16.98 5.73 -6.73
N ARG A 340 16.38 6.93 -6.74
CA ARG A 340 15.80 7.60 -5.59
C ARG A 340 14.62 8.44 -6.03
N THR A 341 13.74 8.75 -5.09
CA THR A 341 12.72 9.78 -5.27
C THR A 341 13.02 10.98 -4.38
N ILE A 342 13.06 12.16 -5.01
CA ILE A 342 13.19 13.46 -4.35
C ILE A 342 11.88 14.20 -4.60
N GLN A 343 11.16 14.50 -3.52
CA GLN A 343 9.79 14.98 -3.58
C GLN A 343 9.54 16.09 -2.56
N ALA A 344 8.65 17.03 -2.90
CA ALA A 344 8.29 18.16 -2.06
C ALA A 344 6.78 18.34 -1.97
N MET A 345 6.33 18.93 -0.88
CA MET A 345 4.94 19.34 -0.69
C MET A 345 4.92 20.77 -0.16
N ARG A 346 4.26 21.68 -0.88
CA ARG A 346 3.91 23.03 -0.41
C ARG A 346 2.43 23.08 -0.08
N CYS A 347 2.07 23.82 0.96
CA CYS A 347 0.68 24.14 1.31
C CYS A 347 0.45 25.66 1.26
N SER A 348 -0.78 26.06 0.92
CA SER A 348 -1.29 27.42 1.17
C SER A 348 -2.73 27.34 1.70
N TYR A 349 -3.18 28.38 2.41
CA TYR A 349 -4.54 28.48 2.93
C TYR A 349 -5.14 29.83 2.58
N GLU A 350 -6.26 29.80 1.86
CA GLU A 350 -6.95 30.96 1.28
C GLU A 350 -8.42 30.59 1.05
N ASP A 351 -9.35 31.52 1.24
CA ASP A 351 -10.80 31.33 1.02
C ASP A 351 -11.40 30.09 1.71
N GLY A 352 -10.96 29.82 2.96
CA GLY A 352 -11.42 28.67 3.73
C GLY A 352 -10.85 27.31 3.27
N LEU A 353 -9.98 27.29 2.26
CA LEU A 353 -9.51 26.10 1.55
C LEU A 353 -7.99 25.94 1.65
N VAL A 354 -7.52 24.70 1.78
CA VAL A 354 -6.09 24.39 1.70
C VAL A 354 -5.76 23.94 0.28
N THR A 355 -4.76 24.57 -0.34
CA THR A 355 -4.15 24.09 -1.59
C THR A 355 -2.86 23.36 -1.26
N TYR A 356 -2.67 22.20 -1.88
CA TYR A 356 -1.51 21.32 -1.74
C TYR A 356 -0.83 21.22 -3.11
N TYR A 357 0.47 21.48 -3.17
CA TYR A 357 1.28 21.42 -4.38
C TYR A 357 2.36 20.35 -4.16
N GLY A 358 2.21 19.20 -4.82
CA GLY A 358 3.20 18.13 -4.83
C GLY A 358 4.16 18.30 -6.00
N TYR A 359 5.46 18.32 -5.73
CA TYR A 359 6.52 18.41 -6.73
C TYR A 359 7.47 17.21 -6.63
N PHE A 360 8.10 16.84 -7.74
CA PHE A 360 9.24 15.93 -7.77
C PHE A 360 10.44 16.62 -8.42
N TYR A 361 11.65 16.29 -7.98
CA TYR A 361 12.87 16.76 -8.63
C TYR A 361 13.23 15.80 -9.77
N ASN A 362 13.26 16.33 -10.99
CA ASN A 362 13.72 15.61 -12.16
C ASN A 362 15.24 15.82 -12.27
N GLU A 363 16.02 14.82 -11.85
CA GLU A 363 17.49 14.92 -11.81
C GLU A 363 18.10 15.08 -13.21
N ALA A 364 17.52 14.44 -14.24
CA ALA A 364 18.00 14.53 -15.63
C ALA A 364 17.90 15.94 -16.24
N SER A 365 16.95 16.76 -15.77
CA SER A 365 16.79 18.16 -16.18
C SER A 365 17.13 19.17 -15.08
N GLY A 366 17.60 18.71 -13.92
CA GLY A 366 18.01 19.53 -12.78
C GLY A 366 16.95 20.52 -12.32
N ARG A 367 15.67 20.13 -12.25
CA ARG A 367 14.56 21.03 -11.88
C ARG A 367 13.43 20.35 -11.11
N TRP A 368 12.75 21.15 -10.32
CA TRP A 368 11.46 20.77 -9.75
C TRP A 368 10.37 20.81 -10.82
N VAL A 369 9.49 19.80 -10.81
CA VAL A 369 8.32 19.71 -11.68
C VAL A 369 7.09 19.53 -10.81
N LEU A 370 6.06 20.36 -11.02
CA LEU A 370 4.78 20.22 -10.33
C LEU A 370 4.11 18.92 -10.78
N PHE A 371 4.02 17.93 -9.89
CA PHE A 371 3.25 16.72 -10.15
C PHE A 371 1.75 17.06 -10.18
N ALA A 372 1.26 17.67 -9.10
CA ALA A 372 -0.14 18.07 -8.98
C ALA A 372 -0.30 19.24 -7.99
N ALA A 373 -1.15 20.21 -8.34
CA ALA A 373 -1.76 21.12 -7.37
C ALA A 373 -3.22 20.69 -7.15
N GLY A 374 -3.66 20.60 -5.89
CA GLY A 374 -5.04 20.24 -5.56
C GLY A 374 -5.55 20.96 -4.31
N ARG A 375 -6.85 21.30 -4.28
CA ARG A 375 -7.46 22.18 -3.27
C ARG A 375 -8.71 21.55 -2.67
N GLN A 376 -8.85 21.62 -1.34
CA GLN A 376 -9.99 21.08 -0.60
C GLN A 376 -10.18 21.81 0.76
N PRO A 377 -11.34 21.68 1.42
CA PRO A 377 -11.51 22.15 2.79
C PRO A 377 -10.59 21.42 3.80
N PRO A 378 -10.28 22.03 4.96
CA PRO A 378 -9.56 21.34 6.04
C PRO A 378 -10.32 20.09 6.54
N LYS A 379 -9.63 18.94 6.62
CA LYS A 379 -10.21 17.62 7.00
C LYS A 379 -10.88 17.52 8.39
N ARG A 380 -10.92 18.59 9.17
CA ARG A 380 -11.57 18.64 10.50
C ARG A 380 -12.48 19.87 10.68
N GLY A 381 -12.83 20.58 9.60
CA GLY A 381 -13.65 21.80 9.64
C GLY A 381 -13.01 23.02 10.30
N ARG A 382 -11.99 22.83 11.15
CA ARG A 382 -11.20 23.91 11.75
C ARG A 382 -10.21 24.49 10.73
N ALA A 383 -10.23 25.81 10.56
CA ALA A 383 -9.20 26.55 9.84
C ALA A 383 -7.80 26.22 10.43
N PRO A 384 -6.79 25.89 9.61
CA PRO A 384 -5.44 25.70 10.12
C PRO A 384 -4.90 27.02 10.64
N ASP A 385 -4.11 26.95 11.71
CA ASP A 385 -3.42 28.11 12.26
C ASP A 385 -2.25 28.48 11.36
N ALA A 386 -2.52 29.32 10.36
CA ALA A 386 -1.53 29.77 9.39
C ALA A 386 -0.37 30.53 10.06
N SER A 387 -0.54 31.14 11.24
CA SER A 387 0.59 31.77 11.95
C SER A 387 1.65 30.75 12.39
N ARG A 388 1.24 29.49 12.54
CA ARG A 388 2.11 28.37 12.92
C ARG A 388 2.58 27.53 11.73
N GLY A 389 2.19 27.85 10.50
CA GLY A 389 2.51 27.07 9.31
C GLY A 389 1.68 25.78 9.17
N LEU A 390 1.49 25.36 7.93
CA LEU A 390 0.58 24.29 7.52
C LEU A 390 1.23 22.90 7.54
N LEU A 391 2.56 22.82 7.60
CA LEU A 391 3.34 21.59 7.46
C LEU A 391 4.43 21.43 8.55
N ARG A 392 4.08 21.62 9.83
CA ARG A 392 5.01 21.36 10.97
C ARG A 392 5.55 19.93 11.10
N SER A 393 5.00 18.99 10.34
CA SER A 393 5.31 17.57 10.50
C SER A 393 4.77 16.77 9.32
N THR A 394 5.45 15.69 8.97
CA THR A 394 4.98 14.71 7.99
C THR A 394 5.21 13.29 8.51
N GLY A 395 4.23 12.41 8.33
CA GLY A 395 4.43 10.97 8.52
C GLY A 395 4.98 10.31 7.26
N SER A 396 5.39 9.06 7.39
CA SER A 396 5.81 8.20 6.29
C SER A 396 5.50 6.74 6.62
N PHE A 397 5.42 5.90 5.60
CA PHE A 397 5.45 4.45 5.78
C PHE A 397 6.15 3.73 4.64
N CYS A 398 6.50 2.48 4.89
CA CYS A 398 6.89 1.49 3.89
C CYS A 398 5.99 0.26 4.04
N GLU A 399 5.33 -0.16 2.97
CA GLU A 399 4.42 -1.32 2.95
C GLU A 399 4.55 -2.17 1.68
N VAL A 400 3.92 -3.35 1.72
CA VAL A 400 3.78 -4.25 0.57
C VAL A 400 2.29 -4.50 0.30
N PRO A 401 1.73 -3.99 -0.82
CA PRO A 401 0.33 -4.18 -1.17
C PRO A 401 0.05 -5.59 -1.73
N GLY A 402 -1.24 -5.89 -1.93
CA GLY A 402 -1.73 -7.17 -2.48
C GLY A 402 -2.28 -8.16 -1.44
N PRO A 403 -2.94 -9.27 -1.87
CA PRO A 403 -3.55 -10.29 -1.02
C PRO A 403 -2.67 -11.57 -0.83
N PRO A 404 -2.92 -12.39 0.22
CA PRO A 404 -2.06 -13.54 0.60
C PRO A 404 -2.06 -14.71 -0.40
N ALA A 405 -2.97 -14.68 -1.37
CA ALA A 405 -3.03 -15.67 -2.43
C ALA A 405 -2.03 -15.41 -3.58
N ARG A 406 -1.59 -14.16 -3.75
CA ARG A 406 -0.83 -13.71 -4.95
C ARG A 406 0.69 -13.69 -4.76
N GLN A 407 1.15 -13.34 -3.57
CA GLN A 407 2.56 -13.41 -3.17
C GLN A 407 2.62 -13.46 -1.64
N ARG A 408 3.72 -13.97 -1.10
CA ARG A 408 4.02 -13.89 0.33
C ARG A 408 5.50 -13.68 0.52
N SER A 409 5.84 -12.53 1.05
CA SER A 409 7.23 -12.07 1.10
C SER A 409 7.59 -11.44 2.44
N GLY A 410 6.81 -11.67 3.50
CA GLY A 410 7.10 -11.18 4.87
C GLY A 410 8.43 -11.68 5.45
N ASP A 411 8.97 -12.77 4.93
CA ASP A 411 10.31 -13.29 5.20
C ASP A 411 11.44 -12.37 4.70
N LEU A 412 11.17 -11.49 3.74
CA LEU A 412 12.15 -10.57 3.16
C LEU A 412 12.12 -9.21 3.86
N VAL A 413 13.29 -8.63 4.14
CA VAL A 413 13.44 -7.30 4.72
C VAL A 413 13.23 -6.23 3.64
N ARG A 414 12.39 -5.23 3.92
CA ARG A 414 12.36 -3.94 3.22
C ARG A 414 13.09 -2.95 4.10
N LEU A 415 14.12 -2.32 3.58
CA LEU A 415 14.82 -1.22 4.21
C LEU A 415 14.80 -0.03 3.24
N ILE A 416 14.19 1.08 3.67
CA ILE A 416 14.31 2.36 2.98
C ILE A 416 15.17 3.30 3.82
N LYS A 417 15.95 4.15 3.16
CA LYS A 417 16.65 5.28 3.78
C LYS A 417 15.95 6.58 3.36
N ARG A 418 15.76 7.49 4.30
CA ARG A 418 15.09 8.78 4.08
C ARG A 418 15.87 9.93 4.71
N ARG A 419 15.86 11.10 4.07
CA ARG A 419 16.27 12.38 4.67
C ARG A 419 15.32 13.48 4.20
N GLY A 420 15.23 14.59 4.94
CA GLY A 420 14.30 15.66 4.59
C GLY A 420 14.58 16.97 5.29
N TRP A 421 13.88 17.99 4.84
CA TRP A 421 13.97 19.37 5.30
C TRP A 421 12.58 19.99 5.32
N PHE A 422 12.34 20.85 6.31
CA PHE A 422 11.22 21.77 6.34
C PHE A 422 11.72 23.14 5.93
N ILE A 423 10.95 23.83 5.09
CA ILE A 423 11.30 25.16 4.58
C ILE A 423 10.38 26.18 5.27
N ASP A 424 10.98 27.20 5.87
CA ASP A 424 10.26 28.29 6.51
C ASP A 424 9.76 29.34 5.50
N ARG A 425 9.18 30.43 6.00
CA ARG A 425 8.63 31.51 5.18
C ARG A 425 9.68 32.38 4.52
N ASP A 426 10.86 32.45 5.11
CA ASP A 426 12.03 33.13 4.56
C ASP A 426 12.77 32.24 3.56
N ARG A 427 12.17 31.09 3.20
CA ARG A 427 12.64 30.07 2.25
C ARG A 427 13.90 29.34 2.68
N LYS A 428 14.29 29.43 3.96
CA LYS A 428 15.45 28.74 4.51
C LYS A 428 15.12 27.28 4.81
N ALA A 429 16.06 26.39 4.48
CA ALA A 429 15.94 24.96 4.73
C ALA A 429 16.44 24.56 6.12
N HIS A 430 15.61 23.78 6.84
CA HIS A 430 15.90 23.24 8.17
C HIS A 430 15.80 21.71 8.15
N PRO A 431 16.83 20.96 8.56
CA PRO A 431 16.80 19.50 8.57
C PRO A 431 15.63 18.93 9.40
N ALA A 432 14.97 17.90 8.87
CA ALA A 432 13.86 17.24 9.54
C ALA A 432 14.33 16.38 10.72
N VAL A 433 13.61 16.46 11.84
CA VAL A 433 13.89 15.65 13.05
C VAL A 433 13.00 14.42 13.04
N MET A 434 13.58 13.23 13.24
CA MET A 434 12.82 12.00 13.39
C MET A 434 12.21 11.93 14.80
N GLN A 435 10.88 11.81 14.89
CA GLN A 435 10.19 11.63 16.17
C GLN A 435 10.50 10.25 16.77
N GLU A 436 10.80 10.16 18.06
CA GLU A 436 11.03 8.87 18.70
C GLU A 436 9.81 7.94 18.57
N PRO A 437 10.01 6.64 18.25
CA PRO A 437 8.94 5.67 18.27
C PRO A 437 8.30 5.60 19.66
N ARG A 438 6.97 5.78 19.73
CA ARG A 438 6.23 5.66 20.99
C ARG A 438 6.36 4.24 21.54
N ARG A 439 7.25 4.05 22.52
CA ARG A 439 7.36 2.80 23.28
C ARG A 439 5.98 2.41 23.82
N ARG A 440 5.44 1.29 23.33
CA ARG A 440 4.30 0.64 23.98
C ARG A 440 4.79 0.10 25.33
N LYS A 441 3.96 0.22 26.37
CA LYS A 441 4.20 -0.55 27.60
C LYS A 441 4.13 -2.02 27.22
N SER A 442 5.23 -2.75 27.38
CA SER A 442 5.26 -4.19 27.15
C SER A 442 4.31 -4.88 28.12
N SER A 443 3.72 -5.99 27.69
CA SER A 443 2.82 -6.78 28.55
C SER A 443 3.56 -7.68 29.55
N ALA A 444 4.87 -7.47 29.70
CA ALA A 444 5.83 -8.34 30.37
C ALA A 444 5.77 -8.34 31.92
N SER A 445 4.61 -8.07 32.52
CA SER A 445 4.39 -8.12 33.97
C SER A 445 4.24 -9.56 34.52
N ALA A 446 4.46 -10.60 33.69
CA ALA A 446 4.25 -12.01 34.05
C ALA A 446 5.38 -12.97 33.64
N GLY A 447 6.53 -12.49 33.15
CA GLY A 447 7.70 -13.32 32.81
C GLY A 447 7.62 -14.10 31.47
N THR A 448 6.44 -14.22 30.86
CA THR A 448 6.25 -14.78 29.51
C THR A 448 6.20 -13.67 28.45
N GLU A 449 7.07 -13.74 27.44
CA GLU A 449 6.98 -12.85 26.27
C GLU A 449 5.91 -13.33 25.28
N SER A 450 5.06 -12.42 24.84
CA SER A 450 4.05 -12.68 23.82
C SER A 450 4.60 -12.43 22.42
N ILE A 451 4.06 -13.14 21.42
CA ILE A 451 4.28 -12.81 20.00
C ILE A 451 3.85 -11.38 19.64
N ALA A 452 3.03 -10.73 20.49
CA ALA A 452 2.61 -9.34 20.33
C ALA A 452 3.64 -8.29 20.78
N ASP A 453 4.61 -8.69 21.63
CA ASP A 453 5.69 -7.84 22.15
C ASP A 453 6.92 -7.79 21.23
N VAL A 454 6.97 -8.63 20.18
CA VAL A 454 8.06 -8.67 19.19
C VAL A 454 7.61 -8.23 17.79
N ARG A 455 8.49 -7.57 17.04
CA ARG A 455 8.21 -7.01 15.70
C ARG A 455 9.42 -7.03 14.76
N SER A 456 9.16 -7.14 13.47
CA SER A 456 10.14 -6.89 12.39
C SER A 456 10.22 -5.42 11.95
N GLN A 457 9.33 -4.54 12.45
CA GLN A 457 9.36 -3.10 12.18
C GLN A 457 10.45 -2.41 13.00
N ARG A 458 11.34 -1.64 12.35
CA ARG A 458 12.34 -0.78 13.02
C ARG A 458 12.42 0.60 12.36
N SER A 459 12.76 1.64 13.11
CA SER A 459 13.12 2.96 12.56
C SER A 459 14.16 3.62 13.46
N TYR A 460 15.26 4.09 12.86
CA TYR A 460 16.46 4.54 13.59
C TYR A 460 17.27 5.56 12.75
N PRO A 461 18.01 6.51 13.38
CA PRO A 461 18.99 7.32 12.66
C PRO A 461 20.18 6.48 12.22
N ILE A 462 20.77 6.79 11.07
CA ILE A 462 22.00 6.14 10.57
C ILE A 462 23.18 6.96 11.07
N LEU A 463 24.01 6.37 11.96
CA LEU A 463 25.10 7.09 12.62
C LEU A 463 26.23 7.43 11.65
N GLU A 464 26.47 6.56 10.67
CA GLU A 464 27.52 6.66 9.65
C GLU A 464 27.13 7.59 8.48
N GLU A 465 25.86 7.96 8.35
CA GLU A 465 25.34 8.83 7.30
C GLU A 465 24.47 9.97 7.88
N PRO A 466 25.07 11.01 8.51
CA PRO A 466 24.33 12.07 9.19
C PRO A 466 23.18 12.68 8.38
N GLY A 467 22.01 12.78 9.03
CA GLY A 467 20.78 13.28 8.43
C GLY A 467 19.95 12.22 7.67
N TRP A 468 20.46 11.00 7.50
CA TRP A 468 19.67 9.86 7.01
C TRP A 468 19.05 9.05 8.15
N PHE A 469 17.83 8.59 7.91
CA PHE A 469 17.05 7.74 8.80
C PHE A 469 16.68 6.45 8.05
N ALA A 470 16.78 5.32 8.73
CA ALA A 470 16.37 4.02 8.23
C ALA A 470 14.94 3.69 8.69
N MET A 471 14.15 3.07 7.81
CA MET A 471 12.88 2.43 8.17
C MET A 471 12.87 1.00 7.59
N ALA A 472 12.73 0.01 8.48
CA ALA A 472 12.76 -1.41 8.13
C ALA A 472 11.44 -2.12 8.45
N THR A 473 11.04 -3.10 7.63
CA THR A 473 9.99 -4.07 7.99
C THR A 473 10.12 -5.39 7.23
N GLY A 474 9.56 -6.47 7.80
CA GLY A 474 9.75 -7.83 7.31
C GLY A 474 11.12 -8.39 7.67
N GLY A 475 11.36 -9.64 7.26
CA GLY A 475 12.42 -10.46 7.83
C GLY A 475 11.87 -11.40 8.89
N ILE A 476 12.38 -12.63 8.90
CA ILE A 476 12.03 -13.64 9.92
C ILE A 476 12.51 -13.22 11.32
N GLU A 477 13.53 -12.37 11.41
CA GLU A 477 14.11 -11.84 12.65
C GLU A 477 13.21 -10.77 13.27
N GLN A 478 12.94 -10.92 14.56
CA GLN A 478 12.05 -10.04 15.34
C GLN A 478 12.81 -9.40 16.50
N TYR A 479 12.42 -8.18 16.85
CA TYR A 479 13.06 -7.32 17.85
C TYR A 479 12.03 -6.94 18.93
N LEU A 480 12.47 -6.47 20.10
CA LEU A 480 11.55 -5.93 21.11
C LEU A 480 10.89 -4.64 20.61
N ASP A 481 9.60 -4.47 20.93
CA ASP A 481 8.88 -3.21 20.74
C ASP A 481 9.61 -2.08 21.53
N GLY A 482 10.39 -1.24 20.83
CA GLY A 482 11.20 -0.16 21.42
C GLY A 482 12.72 -0.41 21.54
N GLY A 483 13.25 -1.50 20.99
CA GLY A 483 14.70 -1.74 20.85
C GLY A 483 15.16 -1.71 19.39
N ALA A 484 16.21 -0.99 18.98
CA ALA A 484 16.99 0.01 19.69
C ALA A 484 16.60 1.43 19.24
N ALA A 485 16.40 2.34 20.19
CA ALA A 485 16.81 3.71 19.96
C ALA A 485 18.33 3.72 20.19
N SER A 486 19.11 3.86 19.12
CA SER A 486 20.34 4.65 19.24
C SER A 486 19.92 6.05 19.71
N ASP A 487 20.74 6.67 20.55
CA ASP A 487 20.43 8.00 21.08
C ASP A 487 20.04 8.95 19.93
N PRO A 488 19.00 9.79 20.11
CA PRO A 488 18.65 10.74 19.07
C PRO A 488 19.89 11.60 18.78
N ILE A 489 20.29 11.69 17.50
CA ILE A 489 21.31 12.66 17.08
C ILE A 489 20.67 14.05 17.17
N THR A 490 20.57 14.57 18.39
CA THR A 490 20.33 15.98 18.69
C THR A 490 21.63 16.73 18.48
N GLY A 491 22.02 16.88 17.21
CA GLY A 491 23.28 17.50 16.83
C GLY A 491 23.32 17.82 15.35
N ALA A 492 23.13 19.09 15.00
CA ALA A 492 23.33 19.61 13.64
C ALA A 492 24.82 19.62 13.21
N THR A 493 25.72 19.20 14.08
CA THR A 493 27.17 19.08 13.85
C THR A 493 27.49 17.93 12.89
N GLY A 494 28.07 18.25 11.73
CA GLY A 494 28.52 17.23 10.77
C GLY A 494 27.46 16.80 9.75
N LEU A 495 26.32 17.50 9.63
CA LEU A 495 25.44 17.33 8.49
C LEU A 495 26.17 17.69 7.18
N PRO A 496 25.98 16.92 6.10
CA PRO A 496 26.56 17.26 4.80
C PRO A 496 25.96 18.57 4.26
N PRO A 497 26.65 19.27 3.34
CA PRO A 497 26.09 20.43 2.65
C PRO A 497 24.70 20.15 2.07
N ALA A 498 23.84 21.19 2.07
CA ALA A 498 22.51 21.10 1.48
C ALA A 498 22.61 20.66 0.00
N PRO A 499 21.85 19.64 -0.44
CA PRO A 499 21.86 19.21 -1.84
C PRO A 499 21.43 20.31 -2.81
N ASP A 500 21.91 20.26 -4.06
CA ASP A 500 21.63 21.26 -5.12
C ASP A 500 20.14 21.62 -5.25
N TYR A 501 19.25 20.64 -5.13
CA TYR A 501 17.78 20.82 -5.20
C TYR A 501 17.19 21.70 -4.07
N LEU A 502 17.99 22.11 -3.08
CA LEU A 502 17.66 23.07 -2.01
C LEU A 502 18.37 24.42 -2.16
N SER A 503 19.12 24.67 -3.23
CA SER A 503 19.65 26.02 -3.50
C SER A 503 18.51 26.99 -3.81
N ASP A 504 18.70 28.28 -3.51
CA ASP A 504 17.64 29.31 -3.57
C ASP A 504 16.89 29.32 -4.91
N GLY A 505 17.61 29.17 -6.03
CA GLY A 505 17.05 29.09 -7.37
C GLY A 505 16.19 27.85 -7.63
N LYS A 506 16.45 26.72 -6.94
CA LYS A 506 15.59 25.53 -6.99
C LYS A 506 14.43 25.65 -6.01
N ILE A 507 14.62 26.22 -4.82
CA ILE A 507 13.52 26.48 -3.88
C ILE A 507 12.49 27.43 -4.51
N ALA A 508 12.91 28.41 -5.31
CA ALA A 508 12.00 29.27 -6.07
C ALA A 508 11.05 28.49 -6.99
N GLN A 509 11.53 27.43 -7.66
CA GLN A 509 10.73 26.58 -8.55
C GLN A 509 9.57 25.86 -7.84
N LEU A 510 9.68 25.64 -6.52
CA LEU A 510 8.59 25.07 -5.71
C LEU A 510 7.42 26.04 -5.46
N PHE A 511 7.52 27.28 -5.91
CA PHE A 511 6.45 28.27 -5.89
C PHE A 511 5.82 28.49 -7.28
N GLU A 512 6.49 28.04 -8.35
CA GLU A 512 6.00 28.15 -9.73
C GLU A 512 4.79 27.24 -9.98
N THR A 513 3.96 27.67 -10.93
CA THR A 513 2.84 26.91 -11.50
C THR A 513 2.92 26.95 -13.02
N PRO A 514 2.40 25.94 -13.76
CA PRO A 514 2.55 25.87 -15.22
C PRO A 514 2.02 27.11 -15.98
N VAL A 515 1.02 27.78 -15.39
CA VAL A 515 0.37 28.97 -15.94
C VAL A 515 0.27 30.01 -14.83
N GLY A 516 0.73 31.23 -15.11
CA GLY A 516 0.53 32.40 -14.27
C GLY A 516 -0.75 33.11 -14.69
N PHE A 517 -1.79 33.04 -13.87
CA PHE A 517 -3.05 33.77 -14.11
C PHE A 517 -2.97 35.19 -13.54
N GLY A 518 -3.30 36.18 -14.37
CA GLY A 518 -3.63 37.53 -13.93
C GLY A 518 -5.14 37.68 -13.72
N ALA A 519 -5.64 38.92 -13.87
CA ALA A 519 -7.07 39.20 -13.83
C ALA A 519 -7.82 38.48 -14.97
N VAL A 520 -9.05 38.02 -14.67
CA VAL A 520 -9.99 37.52 -15.66
C VAL A 520 -11.30 38.28 -15.48
N GLU A 521 -11.58 39.21 -16.40
CA GLU A 521 -12.63 40.22 -16.25
C GLU A 521 -13.69 40.07 -17.35
N VAL A 522 -14.95 40.35 -17.03
CA VAL A 522 -16.03 40.44 -18.03
C VAL A 522 -15.99 41.86 -18.60
N VAL A 523 -15.74 42.00 -19.89
CA VAL A 523 -15.53 43.32 -20.55
C VAL A 523 -16.66 43.72 -21.50
N ASP A 524 -17.56 42.79 -21.84
CA ASP A 524 -18.74 43.02 -22.66
C ASP A 524 -19.80 41.95 -22.34
N VAL A 525 -21.07 42.33 -22.32
CA VAL A 525 -22.21 41.47 -22.00
C VAL A 525 -23.41 41.85 -22.85
N SER A 526 -24.01 40.86 -23.51
CA SER A 526 -25.30 40.95 -24.16
C SER A 526 -26.25 39.87 -23.60
N PRO A 527 -27.53 39.83 -24.01
CA PRO A 527 -28.44 38.78 -23.55
C PRO A 527 -27.97 37.36 -23.89
N ASN A 528 -27.25 37.16 -25.00
CA ASN A 528 -26.90 35.83 -25.52
C ASN A 528 -25.37 35.57 -25.62
N THR A 529 -24.53 36.57 -25.35
CA THR A 529 -23.06 36.46 -25.40
C THR A 529 -22.40 37.27 -24.29
N ALA A 530 -21.16 36.93 -23.94
CA ALA A 530 -20.30 37.77 -23.11
C ALA A 530 -18.85 37.66 -23.58
N THR A 531 -18.04 38.69 -23.36
CA THR A 531 -16.60 38.65 -23.67
C THR A 531 -15.78 38.77 -22.39
N LEU A 532 -14.83 37.85 -22.21
CA LEU A 532 -13.86 37.89 -21.12
C LEU A 532 -12.52 38.45 -21.62
N ASP A 533 -11.88 39.33 -20.84
CA ASP A 533 -10.43 39.60 -20.94
C ASP A 533 -9.69 38.67 -19.97
N CYS A 534 -9.02 37.65 -20.51
CA CYS A 534 -8.19 36.71 -19.77
C CYS A 534 -6.73 37.16 -19.81
N ARG A 535 -6.19 37.63 -18.68
CA ARG A 535 -4.78 38.01 -18.57
C ARG A 535 -3.92 36.88 -18.04
N PHE A 536 -2.78 36.64 -18.68
CA PHE A 536 -1.77 35.69 -18.20
C PHE A 536 -0.45 36.42 -17.97
N THR A 537 0.20 36.13 -16.84
CA THR A 537 1.56 36.62 -16.53
C THR A 537 2.61 35.67 -17.06
N GLU A 538 2.34 34.36 -17.08
CA GLU A 538 3.26 33.30 -17.50
C GLU A 538 2.50 32.21 -18.28
N LEU A 539 3.07 31.73 -19.38
CA LEU A 539 2.56 30.63 -20.21
C LEU A 539 3.72 29.82 -20.78
N GLY A 540 3.53 28.51 -20.93
CA GLY A 540 4.44 27.68 -21.72
C GLY A 540 4.15 27.72 -23.24
N PRO A 541 4.98 27.02 -24.04
CA PRO A 541 4.83 26.97 -25.50
C PRO A 541 3.49 26.38 -25.95
N ASN A 542 2.97 26.89 -27.07
CA ASN A 542 1.73 26.44 -27.71
C ASN A 542 0.47 26.53 -26.82
N ALA A 543 0.45 27.46 -25.86
CA ALA A 543 -0.64 27.62 -24.90
C ALA A 543 -2.01 27.88 -25.54
N ARG A 544 -3.02 27.15 -25.06
CA ARG A 544 -4.43 27.27 -25.46
C ARG A 544 -5.29 27.45 -24.23
N ALA A 545 -6.23 28.39 -24.28
CA ALA A 545 -7.24 28.59 -23.27
C ALA A 545 -8.60 28.02 -23.70
N ILE A 546 -9.31 27.44 -22.74
CA ILE A 546 -10.69 26.97 -22.82
C ILE A 546 -11.45 27.60 -21.67
N VAL A 547 -12.54 28.32 -21.95
CA VAL A 547 -13.44 28.82 -20.90
C VAL A 547 -14.59 27.86 -20.75
N TYR A 548 -14.75 27.28 -19.55
CA TYR A 548 -15.91 26.50 -19.15
C TYR A 548 -16.92 27.42 -18.47
N TYR A 549 -18.22 27.25 -18.75
CA TYR A 549 -19.26 28.11 -18.19
C TYR A 549 -20.62 27.40 -18.09
N GLY A 550 -21.48 27.89 -17.20
CA GLY A 550 -22.81 27.30 -16.96
C GLY A 550 -23.56 27.97 -15.81
N LYS A 551 -24.82 27.57 -15.58
CA LYS A 551 -25.66 28.10 -14.49
C LYS A 551 -25.25 27.58 -13.10
N VAL A 552 -24.31 26.64 -13.04
CA VAL A 552 -23.71 26.05 -11.83
C VAL A 552 -22.19 26.20 -11.91
N ASP A 553 -21.53 26.45 -10.77
CA ASP A 553 -20.07 26.33 -10.67
C ASP A 553 -19.67 24.85 -10.77
N GLY A 554 -19.15 24.44 -11.92
CA GLY A 554 -18.62 23.08 -12.13
C GLY A 554 -17.23 22.85 -11.52
N LEU A 555 -16.66 23.81 -10.80
CA LEU A 555 -15.28 23.82 -10.29
C LEU A 555 -14.27 23.39 -11.36
N THR A 556 -13.61 22.24 -11.21
CA THR A 556 -12.67 21.66 -12.19
C THR A 556 -13.22 20.38 -12.82
N TYR A 557 -14.54 20.20 -12.82
CA TYR A 557 -15.24 19.02 -13.32
C TYR A 557 -15.89 19.33 -14.68
N PRO A 558 -15.21 19.06 -15.82
CA PRO A 558 -15.89 18.97 -17.09
C PRO A 558 -16.91 17.82 -17.05
N ALA A 559 -18.01 17.93 -17.79
CA ALA A 559 -18.97 16.85 -17.91
C ALA A 559 -18.31 15.57 -18.47
N GLN A 560 -18.57 14.43 -17.83
CA GLN A 560 -17.99 13.13 -18.20
C GLN A 560 -19.03 12.01 -18.01
N GLU A 561 -19.13 11.09 -18.98
CA GLU A 561 -19.99 9.92 -18.86
C GLU A 561 -19.37 8.87 -17.90
N ILE A 562 -20.07 8.55 -16.81
CA ILE A 562 -19.62 7.59 -15.79
C ILE A 562 -20.42 6.28 -15.91
N LYS A 563 -19.94 5.38 -16.77
CA LYS A 563 -20.54 4.04 -16.96
C LYS A 563 -20.44 3.17 -15.70
N ASN A 564 -19.24 3.13 -15.10
CA ASN A 564 -18.93 2.31 -13.93
C ASN A 564 -18.39 3.16 -12.77
N GLY A 565 -18.91 2.94 -11.55
CA GLY A 565 -18.44 3.59 -10.33
C GLY A 565 -19.48 3.65 -9.22
N SER A 566 -19.06 4.15 -8.04
CA SER A 566 -19.93 4.40 -6.88
C SER A 566 -21.03 5.44 -7.18
N ALA A 567 -22.14 5.41 -6.45
CA ALA A 567 -23.19 6.42 -6.54
C ALA A 567 -22.66 7.86 -6.35
N ALA A 568 -21.85 8.12 -5.30
CA ALA A 568 -21.17 9.42 -5.11
C ALA A 568 -20.29 9.87 -6.28
N LEU A 569 -19.78 8.96 -7.13
CA LEU A 569 -19.01 9.32 -8.32
C LEU A 569 -19.93 9.74 -9.47
N ARG A 570 -21.04 9.01 -9.68
CA ARG A 570 -22.06 9.38 -10.67
C ARG A 570 -22.70 10.72 -10.31
N GLU A 571 -22.91 10.98 -9.02
CA GLU A 571 -23.36 12.28 -8.55
C GLU A 571 -22.30 13.38 -8.77
N MET A 572 -21.02 13.13 -8.47
CA MET A 572 -19.94 14.09 -8.75
C MET A 572 -19.90 14.59 -10.20
N PHE A 573 -20.30 13.76 -11.17
CA PHE A 573 -20.37 14.12 -12.59
C PHE A 573 -21.81 14.31 -13.11
N SER A 574 -22.78 14.62 -12.24
CA SER A 574 -24.14 14.95 -12.68
C SER A 574 -24.20 16.32 -13.37
N PRO A 575 -25.17 16.55 -14.28
CA PRO A 575 -25.36 17.86 -14.92
C PRO A 575 -25.58 19.02 -13.93
N SER A 576 -26.03 18.72 -12.71
CA SER A 576 -26.20 19.68 -11.61
C SER A 576 -24.91 20.02 -10.85
N ARG A 577 -23.76 19.45 -11.24
CA ARG A 577 -22.45 19.61 -10.56
C ARG A 577 -21.27 19.81 -11.54
N THR A 578 -21.52 19.82 -12.86
CA THR A 578 -20.51 19.97 -13.91
C THR A 578 -20.82 21.15 -14.84
N TRP A 579 -19.80 21.66 -15.53
CA TRP A 579 -19.96 22.70 -16.56
C TRP A 579 -20.87 22.26 -17.72
N SER A 580 -21.82 23.11 -18.13
CA SER A 580 -22.75 22.82 -19.24
C SER A 580 -22.25 23.28 -20.62
N HIS A 581 -21.34 24.26 -20.67
CA HIS A 581 -20.74 24.76 -21.91
C HIS A 581 -19.22 24.90 -21.78
N ARG A 582 -18.54 24.95 -22.94
CA ARG A 582 -17.14 25.34 -23.06
C ARG A 582 -16.89 26.09 -24.36
N SER A 583 -15.94 27.02 -24.37
CA SER A 583 -15.45 27.64 -25.60
C SER A 583 -14.65 26.65 -26.45
N THR A 584 -14.46 26.96 -27.73
CA THR A 584 -13.41 26.34 -28.54
C THR A 584 -12.03 26.67 -27.95
N PRO A 585 -11.07 25.72 -27.89
CA PRO A 585 -9.71 26.01 -27.50
C PRO A 585 -9.10 27.10 -28.39
N SER A 586 -8.61 28.16 -27.78
CA SER A 586 -8.08 29.34 -28.46
C SER A 586 -6.63 29.56 -28.08
N ALA A 587 -5.75 29.82 -29.05
CA ALA A 587 -4.35 30.15 -28.78
C ALA A 587 -4.25 31.45 -27.95
N VAL A 588 -3.39 31.46 -26.94
CA VAL A 588 -3.23 32.60 -26.02
C VAL A 588 -1.77 32.99 -25.83
N ARG A 589 -1.55 34.25 -25.45
CA ARG A 589 -0.25 34.86 -25.18
C ARG A 589 -0.21 35.50 -23.79
N VAL A 590 0.98 35.80 -23.30
CA VAL A 590 1.17 36.63 -22.10
C VAL A 590 0.54 38.02 -22.34
N GLY A 591 -0.05 38.60 -21.29
CA GLY A 591 -0.89 39.78 -21.38
C GLY A 591 -2.38 39.45 -21.65
N SER A 592 -3.09 40.37 -22.30
CA SER A 592 -4.55 40.33 -22.53
C SER A 592 -4.95 39.45 -23.72
N ASN A 593 -6.01 38.65 -23.52
CA ASN A 593 -6.62 37.75 -24.50
C ASN A 593 -8.14 37.81 -24.38
N ARG A 594 -8.85 38.19 -25.45
CA ARG A 594 -10.31 38.25 -25.45
C ARG A 594 -10.94 36.92 -25.88
N ILE A 595 -11.82 36.35 -25.08
CA ILE A 595 -12.55 35.11 -25.36
C ILE A 595 -14.05 35.37 -25.25
N GLN A 596 -14.80 35.09 -26.33
CA GLN A 596 -16.24 35.25 -26.36
C GLN A 596 -16.97 33.96 -25.95
N LEU A 597 -17.90 34.09 -25.01
CA LEU A 597 -18.88 33.09 -24.61
C LEU A 597 -20.16 33.27 -25.44
N LYS A 598 -20.78 32.16 -25.81
CA LYS A 598 -21.96 32.10 -26.69
C LYS A 598 -23.06 31.25 -26.07
N ASP A 599 -24.23 31.28 -26.69
CA ASP A 599 -25.40 30.47 -26.33
C ASP A 599 -25.87 30.72 -24.88
N LEU A 600 -25.64 31.94 -24.38
CA LEU A 600 -26.18 32.39 -23.10
C LEU A 600 -27.68 32.66 -23.23
N GLN A 601 -28.37 32.64 -22.10
CA GLN A 601 -29.77 33.03 -21.99
C GLN A 601 -29.86 34.43 -21.39
N PRO A 602 -30.83 35.28 -21.76
CA PRO A 602 -31.04 36.59 -21.14
C PRO A 602 -31.25 36.52 -19.62
N GLU A 603 -31.00 37.64 -18.92
CA GLU A 603 -31.27 37.82 -17.49
C GLU A 603 -30.76 36.68 -16.56
N THR A 604 -29.73 35.95 -16.98
CA THR A 604 -29.30 34.70 -16.37
C THR A 604 -27.91 34.85 -15.75
N ARG A 605 -27.78 34.45 -14.49
CA ARG A 605 -26.48 34.31 -13.84
C ARG A 605 -25.73 33.07 -14.33
N TYR A 606 -24.49 33.26 -14.75
CA TYR A 606 -23.54 32.22 -15.13
C TYR A 606 -22.30 32.27 -14.23
N PHE A 607 -21.74 31.09 -13.99
CA PHE A 607 -20.38 30.91 -13.48
C PHE A 607 -19.46 30.58 -14.65
N PHE A 608 -18.18 30.92 -14.55
CA PHE A 608 -17.17 30.56 -15.54
C PHE A 608 -15.81 30.25 -14.92
N ARG A 609 -15.00 29.49 -15.66
CA ARG A 609 -13.64 29.12 -15.26
C ARG A 609 -12.73 28.97 -16.47
N VAL A 610 -11.51 29.51 -16.39
CA VAL A 610 -10.50 29.37 -17.44
C VAL A 610 -9.64 28.14 -17.15
N PHE A 611 -9.48 27.29 -18.16
CA PHE A 611 -8.50 26.21 -18.21
C PHE A 611 -7.48 26.52 -19.30
N VAL A 612 -6.21 26.27 -19.04
CA VAL A 612 -5.11 26.47 -20.00
C VAL A 612 -4.28 25.20 -20.08
N GLU A 613 -3.93 24.80 -21.30
CA GLU A 613 -3.02 23.69 -21.61
C GLU A 613 -1.89 24.15 -22.53
N HIS A 614 -0.69 23.60 -22.35
CA HIS A 614 0.52 23.91 -23.10
C HIS A 614 1.51 22.73 -23.03
N ASP A 615 2.60 22.79 -23.79
CA ASP A 615 3.53 21.65 -23.91
C ASP A 615 4.25 21.25 -22.61
N HIS A 616 4.21 22.11 -21.59
CA HIS A 616 4.85 21.91 -20.28
C HIS A 616 3.84 21.72 -19.13
N GLY A 617 2.53 21.65 -19.40
CA GLY A 617 1.55 21.48 -18.33
C GLY A 617 0.15 21.99 -18.62
N LYS A 618 -0.68 21.94 -17.58
CA LYS A 618 -2.10 22.28 -17.60
C LYS A 618 -2.49 22.95 -16.28
N SER A 619 -3.34 23.95 -16.33
CA SER A 619 -3.89 24.59 -15.12
C SER A 619 -5.29 25.14 -15.35
N TRP A 620 -6.18 24.89 -14.38
CA TRP A 620 -7.35 25.73 -14.13
C TRP A 620 -6.91 27.02 -13.43
N ASN A 621 -7.67 28.11 -13.60
CA ASN A 621 -7.56 29.26 -12.72
C ASN A 621 -8.07 28.88 -11.31
N PHE A 622 -7.64 29.63 -10.29
CA PHE A 622 -7.83 29.21 -8.90
C PHE A 622 -9.17 29.68 -8.29
N HIS A 623 -9.85 30.65 -8.92
CA HIS A 623 -11.11 31.25 -8.48
C HIS A 623 -12.18 31.17 -9.58
N THR A 624 -13.43 30.92 -9.20
CA THR A 624 -14.57 30.90 -10.14
C THR A 624 -15.01 32.34 -10.45
N GLY A 625 -15.17 32.66 -11.73
CA GLY A 625 -15.75 33.93 -12.18
C GLY A 625 -17.28 33.87 -12.25
N ILE A 626 -17.94 35.02 -12.14
CA ILE A 626 -19.41 35.16 -12.21
C ILE A 626 -19.74 36.25 -13.23
N LEU A 627 -20.79 36.05 -14.02
CA LEU A 627 -21.44 37.08 -14.83
C LEU A 627 -22.96 36.94 -14.76
N THR A 628 -23.68 37.99 -15.10
CA THR A 628 -25.12 37.96 -15.33
C THR A 628 -25.36 38.60 -16.69
N THR A 629 -26.09 37.94 -17.58
CA THR A 629 -26.51 38.52 -18.87
C THR A 629 -27.55 39.61 -18.67
N GLY A 630 -27.54 40.58 -19.59
CA GLY A 630 -28.58 41.62 -19.66
C GLY A 630 -29.82 41.17 -20.43
#